data_AF-A0A2I0D2L5-F1
#
_entry.id   AF-A0A2I0D2L5-F1
#
_cell.length_a   1.000
_cell.length_b   1.000
_cell.length_c   1.000
_cell.angle_alpha   90.00
_cell.angle_beta   90.00
_cell.angle_gamma   90.00
#
_symmetry.space_group_name_H-M   'P 1'
#
loop_
_entity.id
_entity.type
_entity.pdbx_description
1 polymer ?
#
loop_
_entity_poly.entity_id
_entity_poly.type
_entity_poly.pdbx_seq_one_letter_code
_entity_poly.pdbx_strand_id
1 'polypeptide(L)' 'MESEPQRSAIRIIAENRRGVLRDIATVVANHDANIVMINQEVFDSGPYCGMAELY' A
#
# COMPACT_ATOMS: atom_id res chain seq x y z
N MET A 1 13.22 19.96 -21.10
CA MET A 1 11.89 19.78 -20.52
C MET A 1 12.02 18.60 -19.58
N GLU A 2 12.02 18.82 -18.26
CA GLU A 2 11.95 17.70 -17.33
C GLU A 2 10.58 17.05 -17.50
N SER A 3 10.56 15.77 -17.85
CA SER A 3 9.34 14.98 -17.87
C SER A 3 8.83 14.83 -16.43
N GLU A 4 7.54 15.07 -16.19
CA GLU A 4 6.98 14.80 -14.87
C GLU A 4 7.25 13.33 -14.47
N PRO A 5 7.62 13.06 -13.20
CA PRO A 5 7.85 11.70 -12.75
C PRO A 5 6.58 10.88 -12.88
N GLN A 6 6.69 9.71 -13.50
CA GLN A 6 5.57 8.79 -13.68
C GLN A 6 5.04 8.33 -12.32
N ARG A 7 3.73 8.49 -12.10
CA ARG A 7 3.05 8.06 -10.87
C ARG A 7 2.18 6.84 -11.15
N SER A 8 2.17 5.92 -10.20
CA SER A 8 1.32 4.73 -10.21
C SER A 8 0.59 4.64 -8.87
N ALA A 9 -0.64 4.14 -8.90
CA ALA A 9 -1.41 3.84 -7.70
C ALA A 9 -1.62 2.32 -7.60
N ILE A 10 -1.56 1.79 -6.37
CA ILE A 10 -1.75 0.37 -6.09
C ILE A 10 -2.69 0.26 -4.91
N ARG A 11 -3.71 -0.61 -5.02
CA ARG A 11 -4.62 -0.95 -3.93
C ARG A 11 -4.38 -2.40 -3.52
N ILE A 12 -4.17 -2.63 -2.22
CA ILE A 12 -3.91 -3.97 -1.66
C ILE A 12 -4.89 -4.24 -0.54
N ILE A 13 -5.55 -5.40 -0.59
CA ILE A 13 -6.30 -5.94 0.56
C ILE A 13 -5.53 -7.17 1.06
N ALA A 14 -5.13 -7.13 2.32
CA ALA A 14 -4.30 -8.17 2.92
C ALA A 14 -4.78 -8.49 4.34
N GLU A 15 -4.35 -9.64 4.87
CA GLU A 15 -4.60 -9.96 6.27
C GLU A 15 -3.95 -8.90 7.18
N ASN A 16 -4.68 -8.44 8.21
CA ASN A 16 -4.20 -7.40 9.12
C ASN A 16 -3.17 -7.96 10.14
N ARG A 17 -1.99 -8.32 9.63
CA ARG A 17 -0.86 -8.84 10.43
C ARG A 17 0.16 -7.75 10.68
N ARG A 18 0.83 -7.84 11.84
CA ARG A 18 1.94 -6.94 12.19
C ARG A 18 3.04 -7.03 11.13
N GLY A 19 3.49 -5.89 10.63
CA GLY A 19 4.59 -5.80 9.68
C GLY A 19 4.20 -5.76 8.20
N VAL A 20 2.93 -6.00 7.84
CA VAL A 20 2.50 -6.02 6.41
C VAL A 20 2.85 -4.71 5.68
N LEU A 21 2.54 -3.54 6.26
CA LEU A 21 2.91 -2.26 5.67
C LEU A 21 4.43 -2.08 5.53
N ARG A 22 5.21 -2.50 6.53
CA ARG A 22 6.68 -2.47 6.49
C ARG A 22 7.20 -3.33 5.33
N ASP A 23 6.67 -4.52 5.18
CA ASP A 23 7.13 -5.48 4.18
C ASP A 23 6.77 -4.96 2.76
N ILE A 24 5.60 -4.36 2.58
CA ILE A 24 5.21 -3.67 1.33
C ILE A 24 6.15 -2.50 1.05
N ALA A 25 6.38 -1.61 2.01
CA ALA A 25 7.27 -0.47 1.84
C ALA A 25 8.71 -0.92 1.52
N THR A 26 9.17 -2.03 2.11
CA THR A 26 10.47 -2.64 1.82
C THR A 26 10.54 -3.12 0.37
N VAL A 27 9.50 -3.79 -0.14
CA VAL A 27 9.43 -4.21 -1.55
C VAL A 27 9.45 -2.99 -2.48
N VAL A 28 8.65 -1.96 -2.20
CA VAL A 28 8.61 -0.74 -3.02
C VAL A 28 9.99 -0.07 -3.07
N ALA A 29 10.66 0.05 -1.93
CA ALA A 29 12.01 0.61 -1.87
C ALA A 29 13.04 -0.24 -2.64
N ASN A 30 12.94 -1.58 -2.58
CA ASN A 30 13.79 -2.49 -3.35
C ASN A 30 13.56 -2.41 -4.87
N HIS A 31 12.47 -1.80 -5.31
CA HIS A 31 12.17 -1.54 -6.73
C HIS A 31 12.49 -0.08 -7.15
N ASP A 32 13.31 0.63 -6.37
CA ASP A 32 13.71 2.02 -6.61
C ASP A 32 12.51 2.98 -6.80
N ALA A 33 11.38 2.66 -6.18
CA ALA A 33 10.16 3.43 -6.25
C ALA A 33 9.93 4.24 -4.97
N ASN A 34 9.34 5.42 -5.11
CA ASN A 34 9.01 6.30 -4.00
C ASN A 34 7.52 6.24 -3.67
N ILE A 35 7.21 6.07 -2.39
CA ILE A 35 5.85 6.20 -1.88
C ILE A 35 5.57 7.68 -1.66
N VAL A 36 4.61 8.22 -2.40
CA VAL A 36 4.21 9.64 -2.29
C VAL A 36 3.01 9.84 -1.37
N MET A 37 2.19 8.82 -1.18
CA MET A 37 1.01 8.82 -0.32
C MET A 37 0.70 7.38 0.08
N ILE A 38 0.19 7.21 1.32
CA ILE A 38 -0.42 5.97 1.81
C ILE A 38 -1.65 6.35 2.62
N ASN A 39 -2.73 5.60 2.43
CA ASN A 39 -3.84 5.42 3.36
C ASN A 39 -3.91 3.96 3.80
N GLN A 40 -4.21 3.73 5.09
CA GLN A 40 -4.39 2.39 5.64
C GLN A 40 -5.67 2.35 6.48
N GLU A 41 -6.53 1.39 6.18
CA GLU A 41 -7.80 1.17 6.87
C GLU A 41 -8.01 -0.31 7.16
N VAL A 42 -8.90 -0.61 8.10
CA VAL A 42 -9.31 -1.99 8.42
C VAL A 42 -10.81 -2.10 8.19
N PHE A 43 -11.24 -3.11 7.45
CA PHE A 43 -12.65 -3.35 7.23
C PHE A 43 -13.31 -3.85 8.52
N ASP A 44 -14.31 -3.13 8.99
CA ASP A 44 -15.11 -3.47 10.17
C ASP A 44 -16.30 -4.41 9.86
N SER A 45 -16.62 -4.60 8.57
CA SER A 45 -17.79 -5.32 8.10
C SER A 45 -17.62 -5.80 6.65
N GLY A 46 -18.59 -6.59 6.17
CA GLY A 46 -18.62 -7.08 4.78
C GLY A 46 -17.68 -8.26 4.49
N PRO A 47 -17.49 -8.61 3.20
CA PRO A 47 -16.74 -9.82 2.77
C PRO A 47 -15.26 -9.83 3.17
N TYR A 48 -14.68 -8.66 3.46
CA TYR A 48 -13.28 -8.50 3.86
C TYR A 48 -13.13 -8.11 5.33
N CYS A 49 -14.17 -8.30 6.14
CA CYS A 49 -14.14 -7.99 7.57
C CYS A 49 -12.87 -8.55 8.25
N GLY A 50 -12.15 -7.68 8.96
CA GLY A 50 -10.89 -8.00 9.64
C GLY A 50 -9.63 -7.90 8.76
N MET A 51 -9.76 -7.70 7.45
CA MET A 51 -8.65 -7.44 6.53
C MET A 51 -8.25 -5.96 6.56
N ALA A 52 -7.00 -5.68 6.19
CA ALA A 52 -6.50 -4.33 6.02
C ALA A 52 -6.49 -3.93 4.54
N GLU A 53 -6.88 -2.70 4.25
CA GLU A 53 -6.72 -2.05 2.96
C GLU A 53 -5.53 -1.09 3.01
N LEU A 54 -4.72 -1.08 1.95
CA LEU A 54 -3.69 -0.08 1.69
C LEU A 54 -3.93 0.55 0.30
N TYR A 55 -3.92 1.88 0.24
CA TYR A 55 -4.12 2.68 -0.97
C TYR A 55 -3.10 3.81 -1.07
#